data_AF-A0A6G8PYE3-F1
#
_entry.id   AF-A0A6G8PYE3-F1
#
_cell.length_a   1.000
_cell.length_b   1.000
_cell.length_c   1.000
_cell.angle_alpha   90.00
_cell.angle_beta   90.00
_cell.angle_gamma   90.00
#
_symmetry.space_group_name_H-M   'P 1'
#
loop_
_entity.id
_entity.type
_entity.pdbx_description
1 polymer ?
#
loop_
_entity_poly.entity_id
_entity_poly.type
_entity_poly.pdbx_seq_one_letter_code
_entity_poly.pdbx_strand_id
1 'polypeptide(L)' 'MIQVQVEVESGAGRFLVSARAASIGRALSLVCASNPGATARVVFPIEPDPFFVREVSREGLAAHEAIGSAA' A
#
# COMPACT_ATOMS: atom_id res chain seq x y z
N MET A 1 -4.54 -7.67 -0.43
CA MET A 1 -3.23 -7.13 -0.89
C MET A 1 -3.39 -6.79 -2.35
N ILE A 2 -2.97 -5.63 -2.84
CA ILE A 2 -3.07 -5.31 -4.27
C ILE A 2 -1.85 -5.78 -5.04
N GLN A 3 -2.00 -6.02 -6.34
CA GLN A 3 -0.88 -6.20 -7.26
C GLN A 3 -0.77 -4.96 -8.17
N VAL A 4 0.46 -4.48 -8.39
CA VAL A 4 0.72 -3.31 -9.24
C VAL A 4 1.90 -3.59 -10.17
N GLN A 5 1.86 -3.01 -11.36
CA GLN A 5 3.03 -2.89 -12.23
C GLN A 5 3.75 -1.59 -11.92
N VAL A 6 5.05 -1.69 -11.66
CA VAL A 6 5.94 -0.57 -11.42
C VAL A 6 6.99 -0.54 -12.52
N GLU A 7 7.05 0.58 -13.23
CA GLU A 7 8.16 0.91 -14.11
C GLU A 7 9.34 1.39 -13.26
N VAL A 8 10.48 0.74 -13.44
CA VAL A 8 11.75 1.10 -12.83
C VAL A 8 12.66 1.62 -13.92
N GLU A 9 13.09 2.86 -13.76
CA GLU A 9 14.10 3.49 -14.60
C GLU A 9 15.41 3.57 -13.83
N SER A 10 16.45 2.96 -14.38
CA SER A 10 17.82 3.01 -13.86
C SER A 10 18.79 3.41 -14.97
N GLY A 11 20.06 3.65 -14.63
CA GLY A 11 21.10 3.91 -15.63
C GLY A 11 21.27 2.80 -16.67
N ALA A 12 20.77 1.58 -16.39
CA ALA A 12 20.78 0.45 -17.32
C ALA A 12 19.54 0.37 -18.25
N GLY A 13 18.54 1.24 -18.06
CA GLY A 13 17.32 1.29 -18.85
C GLY A 13 16.03 1.21 -18.03
N ARG A 14 14.92 0.98 -18.72
CA ARG A 14 13.56 0.89 -18.17
C ARG A 14 13.05 -0.56 -18.19
N PHE A 15 12.50 -1.02 -17.08
CA PHE A 15 11.87 -2.34 -16.99
C PHE A 15 10.65 -2.31 -16.07
N LEU A 16 9.78 -3.32 -16.22
CA LEU A 16 8.56 -3.45 -15.41
C LEU A 16 8.75 -4.50 -14.32
N VAL A 17 8.23 -4.20 -13.13
CA VAL A 17 8.23 -5.09 -11.96
C VAL A 17 6.81 -5.22 -11.43
N SER A 18 6.36 -6.47 -11.30
CA SER A 18 5.14 -6.80 -10.56
C SER A 18 5.43 -6.76 -9.05
N ALA A 19 4.68 -5.96 -8.30
CA ALA A 19 4.79 -5.90 -6.84
C ALA A 19 3.43 -6.14 -6.17
N ARG A 20 3.41 -7.02 -5.17
CA ARG A 20 2.22 -7.28 -4.33
C ARG A 20 2.42 -6.65 -2.96
N ALA A 21 1.49 -5.80 -2.54
CA ALA A 21 1.61 -5.09 -1.26
C ALA A 21 0.25 -4.69 -0.68
N ALA A 22 0.24 -4.18 0.56
CA ALA A 22 -0.97 -3.70 1.21
C ALA A 22 -1.52 -2.42 0.56
N SER A 23 -0.66 -1.65 -0.10
CA SER A 23 -1.01 -0.39 -0.77
C SER A 23 -0.01 -0.07 -1.88
N ILE A 24 -0.37 0.86 -2.76
CA ILE A 24 0.51 1.35 -3.84
C ILE A 24 1.80 1.94 -3.25
N GLY A 25 1.67 2.77 -2.20
CA GLY A 25 2.84 3.34 -1.53
C GLY A 25 3.76 2.29 -0.93
N ARG A 26 3.21 1.20 -0.38
CA ARG A 26 4.02 0.08 0.13
C ARG A 26 4.70 -0.69 -1.00
N ALA A 27 4.03 -0.91 -2.13
CA ALA A 27 4.62 -1.53 -3.31
C ALA A 27 5.80 -0.71 -3.85
N LEU A 28 5.62 0.61 -4.00
CA LEU A 28 6.71 1.51 -4.42
C LEU A 28 7.89 1.47 -3.45
N SER A 29 7.62 1.52 -2.14
CA SER A 29 8.69 1.46 -1.12
C SER A 29 9.51 0.17 -1.23
N LEU A 30 8.86 -0.97 -1.49
CA LEU A 30 9.55 -2.25 -1.69
C LEU A 30 10.38 -2.26 -2.98
N VAL A 31 9.85 -1.71 -4.08
CA VAL A 31 10.58 -1.64 -5.35
C VAL A 31 11.79 -0.69 -5.25
N CYS A 32 11.65 0.47 -4.61
CA CYS A 32 12.75 1.41 -4.39
C CYS A 32 13.84 0.82 -3.49
N ALA A 33 13.48 0.11 -2.42
CA ALA A 33 14.44 -0.53 -1.52
C ALA A 33 15.33 -1.56 -2.24
N SER A 34 14.78 -2.25 -3.24
CA SER A 34 15.51 -3.22 -4.06
C SER A 34 16.27 -2.60 -5.24
N ASN A 35 16.03 -1.33 -5.58
CA ASN A 35 16.63 -0.66 -6.74
C ASN A 35 17.21 0.72 -6.34
N PRO A 36 18.37 0.76 -5.65
CA PRO A 36 18.98 2.02 -5.23
C PRO A 36 19.34 2.90 -6.42
N GLY A 37 19.01 4.19 -6.35
CA GLY A 37 19.30 5.16 -7.41
C GLY A 37 18.40 5.04 -8.64
N ALA A 38 17.41 4.15 -8.64
CA ALA A 38 16.40 4.04 -9.68
C ALA A 38 15.17 4.89 -9.35
N THR A 39 14.50 5.39 -10.39
CA THR A 39 13.18 6.03 -10.26
C THR A 39 12.10 4.96 -10.47
N ALA A 40 11.14 4.88 -9.55
CA ALA A 40 10.03 3.93 -9.62
C ALA A 40 8.69 4.66 -9.80
N ARG A 41 7.90 4.27 -10.79
CA ARG A 41 6.57 4.82 -11.06
C ARG A 41 5.55 3.71 -11.30
N VAL A 42 4.38 3.81 -10.71
CA VAL A 42 3.29 2.87 -10.97
C VAL A 42 2.71 3.15 -12.36
N VAL A 43 2.61 2.10 -13.18
CA VAL A 43 2.10 2.20 -14.56
C VAL A 43 0.65 1.75 -14.64
N PHE A 44 0.28 0.72 -13.87
CA PHE A 44 -1.10 0.27 -13.70
C PHE A 44 -1.27 -0.45 -12.37
N PRO A 45 -2.37 -0.22 -11.63
CA PRO A 45 -2.85 -1.23 -10.70
C PRO A 45 -3.33 -2.43 -11.52
N ILE A 46 -2.72 -3.60 -11.29
CA ILE A 46 -3.13 -4.85 -11.93
C ILE A 46 -3.86 -5.65 -10.87
N GLU A 47 -5.18 -5.53 -10.93
CA GLU A 47 -6.16 -6.16 -10.05
C GLU A 47 -6.09 -5.70 -8.59
N PRO A 48 -7.15 -5.04 -8.08
CA PRO A 48 -7.47 -5.27 -6.70
C PRO A 48 -7.75 -6.78 -6.58
N ASP A 49 -6.97 -7.48 -5.76
CA ASP A 49 -7.43 -8.71 -5.13
C ASP A 49 -8.91 -8.52 -4.78
N PRO A 50 -9.84 -9.46 -5.09
CA PRO A 50 -11.29 -9.22 -5.26
C PRO A 50 -12.04 -8.63 -4.04
N PHE A 51 -11.31 -8.22 -3.01
CA PHE A 51 -11.70 -7.70 -1.71
C PHE A 51 -11.47 -6.18 -1.59
N PHE A 52 -12.22 -5.36 -2.33
CA PHE A 52 -12.61 -4.05 -1.80
C PHE A 52 -13.92 -4.17 -1.01
N VAL A 53 -13.91 -4.95 0.08
CA VAL A 53 -14.73 -4.69 1.28
C VAL A 53 -13.95 -5.23 2.49
N ARG A 54 -13.15 -4.39 3.13
CA ARG A 54 -13.00 -4.53 4.58
C ARG A 54 -14.20 -3.79 5.13
N GLU A 55 -15.27 -4.53 5.44
CA GLU A 55 -16.31 -3.98 6.29
C GLU A 55 -15.58 -3.44 7.51
N VAL A 56 -15.68 -2.14 7.71
CA VAL A 56 -15.54 -1.61 9.05
C VAL A 56 -16.81 -2.07 9.73
N SER A 57 -16.79 -3.28 10.31
CA SER A 57 -17.88 -3.72 11.18
C SER A 57 -18.11 -2.56 12.14
N ARG A 58 -19.29 -1.95 12.09
CA ARG A 58 -19.73 -0.86 12.98
C ARG A 58 -19.93 -1.35 14.42
N GLU A 59 -19.24 -2.41 14.81
CA GLU A 59 -19.35 -3.13 16.07
C GLU A 59 -18.01 -2.94 16.79
N GLY A 60 -17.75 -1.71 17.22
CA GLY A 60 -16.47 -1.36 17.81
C GLY A 60 -16.27 0.12 18.12
N LEU A 61 -17.16 1.01 17.66
CA LEU A 61 -17.30 2.34 18.26
C LEU A 61 -18.34 2.30 19.38
N ALA A 62 -18.23 1.29 20.25
CA ALA A 62 -18.87 1.32 21.54
C ALA A 62 -18.06 2.29 22.41
N ALA A 63 -18.67 3.45 22.66
CA ALA A 63 -18.54 4.24 23.87
C ALA A 63 -17.18 4.21 24.58
N HIS A 64 -16.38 5.25 24.38
CA HIS A 64 -15.45 5.67 25.42
C HIS A 64 -16.28 6.40 26.51
N GLU A 65 -16.98 5.63 27.35
CA GLU A 65 -17.59 6.17 28.56
C GLU A 65 -16.51 6.47 29.60
N ALA A 66 -16.64 7.67 30.17
CA ALA A 66 -16.22 8.12 31.49
C ALA A 66 -14.75 7.88 31.94
N ILE A 67 -13.99 8.97 31.98
CA ILE A 67 -13.06 9.20 33.10
C ILE A 67 -13.72 10.25 33.99
N GLY A 68 -14.48 9.78 34.98
CA GLY A 68 -14.76 10.58 36.16
C GLY A 68 -13.56 10.53 37.10
N SER A 69 -13.19 11.67 37.68
CA SER A 69 -12.79 11.85 39.09
C SER A 69 -11.80 13.00 39.28
N ALA A 70 -11.92 13.60 40.46
CA ALA A 70 -11.08 14.59 41.13
C ALA A 70 -11.47 16.06 40.89
N ALA A 71 -11.74 16.88 41.91
CA ALA A 71 -11.89 16.69 43.35
C ALA A 71 -12.57 17.95 43.90
#